data_AF-A0A928T5L5-F1
#
_entry.id   AF-A0A928T5L5-F1
#
_cell.length_a   1.000
_cell.length_b   1.000
_cell.length_c   1.000
_cell.angle_alpha   90.00
_cell.angle_beta   90.00
_cell.angle_gamma   90.00
#
_symmetry.space_group_name_H-M   'P 1'
#
loop_
_entity.id
_entity.type
_entity.pdbx_description
1 polymer ?
#
loop_
_entity_poly.entity_id
_entity_poly.type
_entity_poly.pdbx_seq_one_letter_code
_entity_poly.pdbx_strand_id
1 'polypeptide(L)'
;MNIFEALAKLEREPRCYSSNGWFPRVVKPAMEWILPHVPNKKMEDVFQELPDVENGERDLTRVLTVVEWRPADLALVEKAFDVQLPDWAHGIYARISRAVICLRNPIVILPPNEIVEWEVLIRNASEKGRRKLPVRQIVFAKAGIEGSFFALRRHTLTNQWEVALSTVDSTLEEEQGPLGDLRCDPDPDAWMERMIATDGHPLRKGNTFEVCYTDRWDAEE
;
A
#
# COMPACT_ATOMS: atom_id res chain seq x y z
N MET A 1 -1.61 -13.24 -13.13
CA MET A 1 -2.20 -13.61 -11.81
C MET A 1 -3.10 -12.44 -11.43
N ASN A 2 -4.37 -12.67 -11.12
CA ASN A 2 -5.23 -11.54 -10.71
C ASN A 2 -4.94 -11.15 -9.24
N ILE A 3 -5.28 -9.92 -8.86
CA ILE A 3 -5.04 -9.36 -7.53
C ILE A 3 -5.66 -10.21 -6.41
N PHE A 4 -6.82 -10.83 -6.65
CA PHE A 4 -7.51 -11.60 -5.63
C PHE A 4 -6.87 -12.97 -5.36
N GLU A 5 -6.37 -13.63 -6.42
CA GLU A 5 -5.54 -14.83 -6.30
C GLU A 5 -4.25 -14.53 -5.54
N ALA A 6 -3.62 -13.40 -5.85
CA ALA A 6 -2.43 -12.93 -5.18
C ALA A 6 -2.67 -12.68 -3.68
N LEU A 7 -3.74 -11.95 -3.34
CA LEU A 7 -4.12 -11.70 -1.94
C LEU A 7 -4.45 -12.99 -1.19
N ALA A 8 -5.27 -13.87 -1.77
CA ALA A 8 -5.63 -15.14 -1.14
C ALA A 8 -4.41 -16.06 -0.92
N LYS A 9 -3.41 -16.00 -1.81
CA LYS A 9 -2.13 -16.70 -1.63
C LYS A 9 -1.34 -16.09 -0.46
N LEU A 10 -1.17 -14.77 -0.43
CA LEU A 10 -0.45 -14.06 0.63
C LEU A 10 -1.08 -14.21 2.02
N GLU A 11 -2.40 -14.42 2.11
CA GLU A 11 -3.07 -14.70 3.38
C GLU A 11 -2.80 -16.10 3.95
N ARG A 12 -2.31 -17.03 3.12
CA ARG A 12 -1.97 -18.41 3.51
C ARG A 12 -0.48 -18.59 3.77
N GLU A 13 0.35 -17.75 3.16
CA GLU A 13 1.81 -17.84 3.20
C GLU A 13 2.37 -16.84 4.22
N PRO A 14 2.72 -17.28 5.45
CA PRO A 14 3.34 -16.40 6.43
C PRO A 14 4.72 -15.94 5.95
N ARG A 15 5.08 -14.73 6.35
CA ARG A 15 6.41 -14.15 6.11
C ARG A 15 7.07 -13.86 7.43
N CYS A 16 8.39 -14.01 7.49
CA CYS A 16 9.18 -13.75 8.69
C CYS A 16 10.12 -12.58 8.46
N TYR A 17 10.11 -11.62 9.38
CA TYR A 17 10.99 -10.45 9.37
C TYR A 17 11.68 -10.30 10.72
N SER A 18 12.77 -9.54 10.79
CA SER A 18 13.45 -9.25 12.06
C SER A 18 12.53 -8.49 13.03
N SER A 19 12.40 -8.99 14.27
CA SER A 19 11.57 -8.38 15.33
C SER A 19 12.13 -7.07 15.87
N ASN A 20 13.44 -6.86 15.74
CA ASN A 20 14.11 -5.63 16.20
C ASN A 20 14.13 -4.53 15.12
N GLY A 21 13.52 -4.79 13.96
CA GLY A 21 13.46 -3.85 12.84
C GLY A 21 12.34 -2.81 12.95
N TRP A 22 12.25 -1.95 11.94
CA TRP A 22 11.14 -1.01 11.78
C TRP A 22 9.81 -1.70 11.45
N PHE A 23 9.87 -2.91 10.88
CA PHE A 23 8.72 -3.61 10.32
C PHE A 23 7.62 -3.89 11.36
N PRO A 24 7.90 -4.47 12.54
CA PRO A 24 6.91 -4.61 13.62
C PRO A 24 6.22 -3.31 14.02
N ARG A 25 6.95 -2.18 14.03
CA ARG A 25 6.42 -0.87 14.43
C ARG A 25 5.38 -0.34 13.46
N VAL A 26 5.45 -0.73 12.19
CA VAL A 26 4.48 -0.33 11.15
C VAL A 26 3.35 -1.34 11.04
N VAL A 27 3.67 -2.64 11.06
CA VAL A 27 2.68 -3.69 10.82
C VAL A 27 1.77 -3.94 12.01
N LYS A 28 2.28 -3.90 13.24
CA LYS A 28 1.46 -4.16 14.43
C LYS A 28 0.29 -3.17 14.56
N PRO A 29 0.48 -1.83 14.46
CA PRO A 29 -0.64 -0.89 14.47
C PRO A 29 -1.61 -1.10 13.29
N ALA A 30 -1.10 -1.46 12.10
CA ALA A 30 -1.95 -1.78 10.95
C ALA A 30 -2.81 -3.03 11.21
N MET A 31 -2.26 -4.03 11.90
CA MET A 31 -3.00 -5.22 12.33
C MET A 31 -4.06 -4.88 13.37
N GLU A 32 -3.73 -4.07 14.37
CA GLU A 32 -4.70 -3.58 15.37
C GLU A 32 -5.85 -2.79 14.72
N TRP A 33 -5.58 -2.08 13.62
CA TRP A 33 -6.58 -1.37 12.83
C TRP A 33 -7.50 -2.30 12.01
N ILE A 34 -6.98 -3.35 11.36
CA ILE A 34 -7.79 -4.22 10.49
C ILE A 34 -8.53 -5.34 11.23
N LEU A 35 -7.95 -5.92 12.28
CA LEU A 35 -8.49 -7.11 12.96
C LEU A 35 -9.90 -6.94 13.53
N PRO A 36 -10.33 -5.76 14.05
CA PRO A 36 -11.72 -5.55 14.46
C PRO A 36 -12.75 -5.78 13.34
N HIS A 37 -12.31 -5.74 12.08
CA HIS A 37 -13.15 -5.93 10.89
C HIS A 37 -13.08 -7.34 10.32
N VAL A 38 -12.18 -8.19 10.81
CA VAL A 38 -11.97 -9.58 10.34
C VAL A 38 -12.11 -10.53 11.53
N PRO A 39 -13.34 -10.78 12.02
CA PRO A 39 -13.58 -11.36 13.35
C PRO A 39 -13.11 -12.81 13.52
N ASN A 40 -12.79 -13.50 12.43
CA ASN A 40 -12.24 -14.85 12.43
C ASN A 40 -10.70 -14.90 12.52
N LYS A 41 -10.03 -13.74 12.60
CA LYS A 41 -8.58 -13.64 12.81
C LYS A 41 -8.30 -12.87 14.10
N LYS A 42 -7.30 -13.32 14.85
CA LYS A 42 -6.80 -12.61 16.04
C LYS A 42 -5.35 -12.18 15.85
N MET A 43 -4.89 -11.29 16.73
CA MET A 43 -3.51 -10.77 16.67
C MET A 43 -2.50 -11.92 16.75
N GLU A 44 -2.70 -12.83 17.69
CA GLU A 44 -1.85 -14.00 17.88
C GLU A 44 -1.86 -14.98 16.69
N ASP A 45 -2.84 -14.92 15.78
CA ASP A 45 -2.87 -15.78 14.60
C ASP A 45 -2.04 -15.19 13.44
N VAL A 46 -2.00 -13.85 13.35
CA VAL A 46 -1.48 -13.12 12.19
C VAL A 46 -0.17 -12.39 12.46
N PHE A 47 0.22 -12.24 13.73
CA PHE A 47 1.43 -11.56 14.17
C PHE A 47 1.98 -12.30 15.39
N GLN A 48 3.07 -13.04 15.19
CA GLN A 48 3.68 -13.89 16.22
C GLN A 48 5.17 -13.58 16.32
N GLU A 49 5.61 -13.17 17.50
CA GLU A 49 7.03 -13.15 17.84
C GLU A 49 7.48 -14.60 18.07
N LEU A 50 8.45 -15.05 17.27
CA LEU A 50 9.01 -16.38 17.38
C LEU A 50 10.19 -16.36 18.36
N PRO A 51 10.26 -17.31 19.32
CA PRO A 51 11.32 -17.35 20.31
C PRO A 51 12.68 -17.65 19.69
N ASP A 52 13.72 -17.16 20.37
CA ASP A 52 15.13 -17.39 20.05
C ASP A 52 15.44 -18.90 19.99
N VAL A 53 16.01 -19.35 18.87
CA VAL A 53 16.42 -20.74 18.70
C VAL A 53 17.89 -20.85 19.10
N GLU A 54 18.14 -20.93 20.43
CA GLU A 54 19.34 -21.40 21.16
C GLU A 54 20.77 -21.11 20.64
N ASN A 55 20.98 -20.37 19.54
CA ASN A 55 22.25 -20.24 18.84
C ASN A 55 22.54 -18.82 18.35
N GLY A 56 21.85 -17.80 18.87
CA GLY A 56 22.31 -16.41 18.78
C GLY A 56 22.10 -15.72 17.44
N GLU A 57 21.13 -16.13 16.61
CA GLU A 57 20.75 -15.34 15.44
C GLU A 57 19.23 -15.20 15.24
N ARG A 58 18.78 -13.98 15.57
CA ARG A 58 17.63 -13.21 15.09
C ARG A 58 16.27 -13.56 15.69
N ASP A 59 15.79 -12.64 16.55
CA ASP A 59 14.37 -12.48 16.86
C ASP A 59 13.59 -12.30 15.53
N LEU A 60 12.67 -13.21 15.24
CA LEU A 60 11.82 -13.15 14.04
C LEU A 60 10.37 -12.92 14.43
N THR A 61 9.70 -12.07 13.65
CA THR A 61 8.26 -11.86 13.70
C THR A 61 7.65 -12.54 12.48
N ARG A 62 6.83 -13.57 12.73
CA ARG A 62 5.98 -14.19 11.73
C ARG A 62 4.73 -13.35 11.55
N VAL A 63 4.43 -12.97 10.31
CA VAL A 63 3.26 -12.18 9.96
C VAL A 63 2.48 -12.78 8.79
N LEU A 64 1.17 -12.57 8.78
CA LEU A 64 0.29 -12.92 7.68
C LEU A 64 -0.34 -11.67 7.08
N THR A 65 -0.60 -11.71 5.78
CA THR A 65 -1.50 -10.73 5.15
C THR A 65 -2.91 -10.90 5.70
N VAL A 66 -3.61 -9.79 5.90
CA VAL A 66 -5.01 -9.78 6.36
C VAL A 66 -5.84 -8.96 5.39
N VAL A 67 -6.94 -9.54 4.92
CA VAL A 67 -7.88 -8.89 3.99
C VAL A 67 -9.28 -8.96 4.59
N GLU A 68 -10.00 -7.84 4.56
CA GLU A 68 -11.44 -7.82 4.83
C GLU A 68 -12.17 -8.12 3.51
N TRP A 69 -12.56 -9.39 3.32
CA TRP A 69 -13.29 -9.87 2.13
C TRP A 69 -14.77 -9.49 2.19
N ARG A 70 -15.03 -8.20 2.02
CA ARG A 70 -16.37 -7.64 2.01
C ARG A 70 -16.47 -6.55 0.95
N PRO A 71 -17.62 -6.42 0.26
CA PRO A 71 -17.85 -5.29 -0.63
C PRO A 71 -17.86 -3.95 0.12
N ALA A 72 -17.30 -2.93 -0.52
CA ALA A 72 -17.35 -1.53 -0.13
C ALA A 72 -17.69 -0.66 -1.35
N ASP A 73 -18.33 0.48 -1.08
CA ASP A 73 -18.86 1.36 -2.13
C ASP A 73 -17.91 2.53 -2.40
N LEU A 74 -17.35 2.58 -3.61
CA LEU A 74 -16.50 3.68 -4.06
C LEU A 74 -17.29 4.91 -4.50
N ALA A 75 -18.62 4.85 -4.64
CA ALA A 75 -19.44 6.00 -5.02
C ALA A 75 -19.29 7.17 -4.04
N LEU A 76 -18.96 6.90 -2.77
CA LEU A 76 -18.63 7.93 -1.79
C LEU A 76 -17.41 8.76 -2.21
N VAL A 77 -16.35 8.11 -2.72
CA VAL A 77 -15.11 8.75 -3.16
C VAL A 77 -15.37 9.56 -4.44
N GLU A 78 -16.06 8.96 -5.40
CA GLU A 78 -16.45 9.61 -6.67
C GLU A 78 -17.27 10.88 -6.42
N LYS A 79 -18.27 10.80 -5.53
CA LYS A 79 -19.10 11.93 -5.14
C LYS A 79 -18.32 13.00 -4.37
N ALA A 80 -17.41 12.61 -3.49
CA ALA A 80 -16.63 13.56 -2.69
C ALA A 80 -15.69 14.42 -3.55
N PHE A 81 -15.16 13.86 -4.64
CA PHE A 81 -14.14 14.50 -5.46
C PHE A 81 -14.57 14.85 -6.89
N ASP A 82 -15.84 14.61 -7.23
CA ASP A 82 -16.42 14.84 -8.57
C ASP A 82 -15.59 14.16 -9.68
N VAL A 83 -15.32 12.87 -9.49
CA VAL A 83 -14.54 12.03 -10.41
C VAL A 83 -15.29 10.75 -10.77
N GLN A 84 -14.97 10.18 -11.92
CA GLN A 84 -15.39 8.82 -12.30
C GLN A 84 -14.17 7.91 -12.27
N LEU A 85 -14.15 6.97 -11.33
CA LEU A 85 -13.11 5.97 -11.17
C LEU A 85 -13.29 4.85 -12.21
N PRO A 86 -12.23 4.12 -12.56
CA PRO A 86 -12.31 3.06 -13.56
C PRO A 86 -13.04 1.82 -13.03
N ASP A 87 -13.68 1.05 -13.91
CA ASP A 87 -14.43 -0.16 -13.55
C ASP A 87 -13.61 -1.18 -12.76
N TRP A 88 -12.30 -1.27 -13.01
CA TRP A 88 -11.43 -2.17 -12.26
C TRP A 88 -11.28 -1.76 -10.79
N ALA A 89 -11.36 -0.46 -10.46
CA ALA A 89 -11.31 0.01 -9.07
C ALA A 89 -12.59 -0.41 -8.34
N HIS A 90 -13.74 -0.23 -8.99
CA HIS A 90 -15.03 -0.76 -8.53
C HIS A 90 -14.98 -2.27 -8.37
N GLY A 91 -14.35 -2.99 -9.30
CA GLY A 91 -14.16 -4.44 -9.23
C GLY A 91 -13.34 -4.91 -8.01
N ILE A 92 -12.32 -4.17 -7.60
CA ILE A 92 -11.59 -4.42 -6.35
C ILE A 92 -12.51 -4.23 -5.14
N TYR A 93 -13.11 -3.05 -5.03
CA TYR A 93 -13.90 -2.70 -3.86
C TYR A 93 -15.22 -3.46 -3.77
N ALA A 94 -15.70 -4.06 -4.87
CA ALA A 94 -16.81 -5.01 -4.85
C ALA A 94 -16.47 -6.32 -4.10
N ARG A 95 -15.19 -6.59 -3.81
CA ARG A 95 -14.74 -7.84 -3.17
C ARG A 95 -13.97 -7.64 -1.87
N ILE A 96 -13.22 -6.54 -1.75
CA ILE A 96 -12.45 -6.21 -0.55
C ILE A 96 -12.75 -4.79 -0.11
N SER A 97 -12.82 -4.55 1.19
CA SER A 97 -13.02 -3.20 1.75
C SER A 97 -11.70 -2.59 2.22
N ARG A 98 -10.80 -3.41 2.75
CA ARG A 98 -9.47 -3.02 3.24
C ARG A 98 -8.52 -4.21 3.30
N ALA A 99 -7.22 -3.95 3.34
CA ALA A 99 -6.20 -5.01 3.49
C ALA A 99 -4.93 -4.46 4.13
N VAL A 100 -4.22 -5.33 4.85
CA VAL A 100 -2.82 -5.14 5.27
C VAL A 100 -2.00 -6.25 4.63
N ILE A 101 -1.18 -5.87 3.65
CA ILE A 101 -0.36 -6.77 2.85
C ILE A 101 1.06 -6.76 3.41
N CYS A 102 1.48 -7.90 3.96
CA CYS A 102 2.71 -8.03 4.74
C CYS A 102 3.94 -8.37 3.88
N LEU A 103 4.22 -7.55 2.88
CA LEU A 103 5.51 -7.53 2.16
C LEU A 103 6.54 -6.73 2.96
N ARG A 104 7.84 -6.81 2.63
CA ARG A 104 8.90 -6.11 3.38
C ARG A 104 8.61 -4.61 3.51
N ASN A 105 8.04 -4.00 2.47
CA ASN A 105 7.33 -2.73 2.59
C ASN A 105 5.82 -3.02 2.70
N PRO A 106 5.22 -2.94 3.91
CA PRO A 106 3.83 -3.28 4.09
C PRO A 106 2.93 -2.30 3.35
N ILE A 107 1.85 -2.81 2.78
CA ILE A 107 0.88 -2.00 2.03
C ILE A 107 -0.46 -2.06 2.77
N VAL A 108 -1.07 -0.90 3.01
CA VAL A 108 -2.38 -0.79 3.64
C VAL A 108 -3.37 -0.26 2.63
N ILE A 109 -4.27 -1.11 2.14
CA ILE A 109 -5.39 -0.69 1.28
C ILE A 109 -6.47 -0.09 2.17
N LEU A 110 -6.84 1.16 1.91
CA LEU A 110 -7.75 1.94 2.72
C LEU A 110 -9.22 1.70 2.31
N PRO A 111 -10.16 1.69 3.27
CA PRO A 111 -11.58 1.70 2.95
C PRO A 111 -12.03 3.06 2.36
N PRO A 112 -13.11 3.11 1.57
CA PRO A 112 -13.53 4.32 0.86
C PRO A 112 -13.73 5.57 1.75
N ASN A 113 -14.22 5.40 2.98
CA ASN A 113 -14.38 6.52 3.92
C ASN A 113 -13.02 7.10 4.34
N GLU A 114 -12.03 6.26 4.61
CA GLU A 114 -10.68 6.72 4.98
C GLU A 114 -9.96 7.33 3.78
N ILE A 115 -10.22 6.85 2.56
CA ILE A 115 -9.74 7.51 1.33
C ILE A 115 -10.23 8.96 1.31
N VAL A 116 -11.53 9.20 1.54
CA VAL A 116 -12.10 10.55 1.56
C VAL A 116 -11.45 11.40 2.65
N GLU A 117 -11.35 10.89 3.87
CA GLU A 117 -10.74 11.60 5.00
C GLU A 117 -9.29 12.01 4.71
N TRP A 118 -8.48 11.09 4.18
CA TRP A 118 -7.08 11.35 3.84
C TRP A 118 -6.94 12.36 2.70
N GLU A 119 -7.71 12.20 1.64
CA GLU A 119 -7.70 13.12 0.50
C GLU A 119 -8.13 14.54 0.90
N VAL A 120 -9.16 14.68 1.75
CA VAL A 120 -9.57 15.97 2.30
C VAL A 120 -8.44 16.61 3.11
N LEU A 121 -7.76 15.83 3.96
CA LEU A 121 -6.65 16.32 4.77
C LEU A 121 -5.48 16.81 3.89
N ILE A 122 -5.05 16.01 2.91
CA ILE A 122 -3.95 16.35 2.00
C ILE A 122 -4.29 17.58 1.16
N ARG A 123 -5.52 17.66 0.63
CA ARG A 123 -5.96 18.78 -0.20
C ARG A 123 -6.11 20.07 0.58
N ASN A 124 -6.55 20.01 1.84
CA ASN A 124 -6.65 21.17 2.72
C ASN A 124 -5.27 21.69 3.15
N ALA A 125 -4.31 20.79 3.37
CA ALA A 125 -2.94 21.13 3.75
C ALA A 125 -2.11 21.72 2.60
N SER A 126 -2.41 21.32 1.36
CA SER A 126 -1.66 21.74 0.17
C SER A 126 -2.18 23.03 -0.46
N GLU A 127 -1.34 23.74 -1.22
CA GLU A 127 -1.78 24.86 -2.06
C GLU A 127 -2.86 24.45 -3.08
N LYS A 128 -3.03 23.14 -3.32
CA LYS A 128 -4.00 22.53 -4.23
C LYS A 128 -5.44 22.84 -3.86
N GLY A 129 -5.80 22.70 -2.58
CA GLY A 129 -7.15 23.02 -2.10
C GLY A 129 -7.53 24.48 -2.31
N ARG A 130 -6.52 25.37 -2.36
CA ARG A 130 -6.72 26.81 -2.59
C ARG A 130 -6.94 27.15 -4.07
N ARG A 131 -6.42 26.34 -5.01
CA ARG A 131 -6.49 26.61 -6.47
C ARG A 131 -7.65 25.93 -7.20
N LYS A 132 -8.46 25.09 -6.53
CA LYS A 132 -9.61 24.36 -7.11
C LYS A 132 -9.28 23.60 -8.41
N LEU A 133 -8.16 22.89 -8.40
CA LEU A 133 -7.71 22.13 -9.58
C LEU A 133 -8.54 20.85 -9.76
N PRO A 134 -8.71 20.37 -11.01
CA PRO A 134 -9.41 19.13 -11.27
C PRO A 134 -8.69 17.95 -10.59
N VAL A 135 -9.46 17.10 -9.92
CA VAL A 135 -8.92 15.93 -9.23
C VAL A 135 -8.53 14.87 -10.27
N ARG A 136 -7.23 14.56 -10.32
CA ARG A 136 -6.67 13.56 -11.24
C ARG A 136 -6.00 12.40 -10.53
N GLN A 137 -5.93 12.44 -9.21
CA GLN A 137 -5.27 11.45 -8.40
C GLN A 137 -6.02 11.25 -7.10
N ILE A 138 -6.22 10.00 -6.70
CA ILE A 138 -6.87 9.59 -5.45
C ILE A 138 -6.03 8.51 -4.79
N VAL A 139 -5.48 8.79 -3.61
CA VAL A 139 -4.76 7.83 -2.77
C VAL A 139 -5.71 6.73 -2.30
N PHE A 140 -5.34 5.48 -2.53
CA PHE A 140 -6.13 4.33 -2.08
C PHE A 140 -5.33 3.39 -1.16
N ALA A 141 -4.00 3.50 -1.14
CA ALA A 141 -3.19 2.67 -0.26
C ALA A 141 -1.97 3.42 0.30
N LYS A 142 -1.54 3.03 1.51
CA LYS A 142 -0.29 3.47 2.14
C LYS A 142 0.80 2.44 1.88
N ALA A 143 2.05 2.87 1.76
CA ALA A 143 3.18 1.99 1.47
C ALA A 143 4.36 2.24 2.43
N GLY A 144 4.72 1.25 3.24
CA GLY A 144 5.94 1.27 4.05
C GLY A 144 5.97 2.35 5.14
N ILE A 145 7.08 3.10 5.16
CA ILE A 145 7.38 4.17 6.12
C ILE A 145 6.62 5.45 5.74
N GLU A 146 6.34 6.30 6.74
CA GLU A 146 5.63 7.58 6.60
C GLU A 146 5.99 8.33 5.30
N GLY A 147 4.96 8.72 4.56
CA GLY A 147 5.09 9.64 3.42
C GLY A 147 4.88 9.02 2.03
N SER A 148 4.84 7.69 1.91
CA SER A 148 4.67 6.99 0.63
C SER A 148 3.27 6.36 0.48
N PHE A 149 2.65 6.58 -0.68
CA PHE A 149 1.29 6.09 -0.99
C PHE A 149 1.21 5.51 -2.40
N PHE A 150 0.17 4.72 -2.64
CA PHE A 150 -0.29 4.43 -3.98
C PHE A 150 -1.60 5.15 -4.24
N ALA A 151 -1.73 5.68 -5.45
CA ALA A 151 -2.89 6.41 -5.90
C ALA A 151 -3.41 5.89 -7.23
N LEU A 152 -4.73 5.96 -7.40
CA LEU A 152 -5.40 5.89 -8.68
C LEU A 152 -5.13 7.22 -9.37
N ARG A 153 -4.52 7.20 -10.55
CA ARG A 153 -4.15 8.41 -11.28
C ARG A 153 -4.72 8.37 -12.70
N ARG A 154 -5.29 9.49 -13.14
CA ARG A 154 -5.76 9.69 -14.51
C ARG A 154 -4.69 10.36 -15.36
N HIS A 155 -4.16 9.64 -16.34
CA HIS A 155 -3.17 10.13 -17.29
C HIS A 155 -3.69 11.37 -18.03
N THR A 156 -2.86 12.40 -18.19
CA THR A 156 -3.29 13.71 -18.73
C THR A 156 -3.54 13.70 -20.23
N LEU A 157 -2.79 12.89 -20.99
CA LEU A 157 -2.93 12.75 -22.44
C LEU A 157 -3.98 11.70 -22.86
N THR A 158 -3.89 10.47 -22.32
CA THR A 158 -4.77 9.35 -22.72
C THR A 158 -6.08 9.30 -21.95
N ASN A 159 -6.22 10.06 -20.86
CA ASN A 159 -7.33 10.00 -19.90
C ASN A 159 -7.57 8.61 -19.27
N GLN A 160 -6.63 7.68 -19.44
CA GLN A 160 -6.69 6.35 -18.82
C GLN A 160 -6.30 6.42 -17.36
N TRP A 161 -6.90 5.55 -16.54
CA TRP A 161 -6.58 5.41 -15.13
C TRP A 161 -5.51 4.34 -14.93
N GLU A 162 -4.58 4.62 -14.04
CA GLU A 162 -3.41 3.80 -13.74
C GLU A 162 -3.16 3.82 -12.23
N VAL A 163 -2.34 2.90 -11.74
CA VAL A 163 -1.82 2.92 -10.37
C VAL A 163 -0.44 3.58 -10.37
N ALA A 164 -0.27 4.60 -9.54
CA ALA A 164 0.97 5.37 -9.42
C ALA A 164 1.44 5.45 -7.96
N LEU A 165 2.76 5.59 -7.77
CA LEU A 165 3.30 6.07 -6.49
C LEU A 165 2.91 7.54 -6.31
N SER A 166 2.54 7.90 -5.08
CA SER A 166 2.22 9.25 -4.66
C SER A 166 2.99 9.59 -3.38
N THR A 167 3.34 10.87 -3.25
CA THR A 167 3.89 11.44 -2.01
C THR A 167 2.86 12.33 -1.31
N VAL A 168 3.04 12.58 0.00
CA VAL A 168 2.19 13.52 0.78
C VAL A 168 2.19 14.90 0.13
N ASP A 169 3.36 15.35 -0.30
CA ASP A 169 3.61 16.69 -0.83
C ASP A 169 3.27 16.83 -2.31
N SER A 170 2.59 15.83 -2.86
CA SER A 170 2.48 15.60 -4.30
C SER A 170 2.39 16.91 -5.06
N THR A 171 3.42 17.25 -5.83
CA THR A 171 3.54 18.59 -6.38
C THR A 171 2.44 18.85 -7.41
N LEU A 172 2.23 20.12 -7.80
CA LEU A 172 1.37 20.46 -8.94
C LEU A 172 1.78 19.67 -10.21
N GLU A 173 3.07 19.41 -10.38
CA GLU A 173 3.61 18.59 -11.46
C GLU A 173 3.28 17.10 -11.29
N GLU A 174 3.25 16.57 -10.06
CA GLU A 174 2.75 15.21 -9.83
C GLU A 174 1.26 15.10 -10.16
N GLU A 175 0.41 16.10 -9.91
CA GLU A 175 -1.02 16.01 -10.28
C GLU A 175 -1.32 16.31 -11.75
N GLN A 176 -0.54 17.20 -12.38
CA GLN A 176 -0.88 17.79 -13.69
C GLN A 176 0.19 17.65 -14.76
N GLY A 177 1.41 17.29 -14.38
CA GLY A 177 2.50 17.07 -15.30
C GLY A 177 2.33 15.76 -16.08
N PRO A 178 2.89 15.67 -17.29
CA PRO A 178 3.23 14.38 -17.87
C PRO A 178 4.26 13.73 -16.94
N LEU A 179 3.95 12.55 -16.37
CA LEU A 179 4.95 11.79 -15.64
C LEU A 179 6.03 11.39 -16.63
N GLY A 180 7.17 12.07 -16.61
CA GLY A 180 8.39 11.50 -17.18
C GLY A 180 8.76 10.26 -16.36
N ASP A 181 9.10 9.16 -17.03
CA ASP A 181 9.70 7.89 -16.54
C ASP A 181 9.20 7.23 -15.22
N LEU A 182 8.24 7.81 -14.51
CA LEU A 182 7.62 7.25 -13.32
C LEU A 182 6.74 6.08 -13.76
N ARG A 183 7.15 4.88 -13.34
CA ARG A 183 6.56 3.60 -13.73
C ARG A 183 5.17 3.43 -13.13
N CYS A 184 4.16 3.98 -13.78
CA CYS A 184 2.76 3.63 -13.54
C CYS A 184 2.51 2.17 -13.91
N ASP A 185 1.58 1.55 -13.20
CA ASP A 185 1.04 0.25 -13.55
C ASP A 185 -0.35 0.45 -14.19
N PRO A 186 -0.62 -0.20 -15.32
CA PRO A 186 -1.85 0.04 -16.09
C PRO A 186 -3.11 -0.38 -15.33
N ASP A 187 -2.98 -1.31 -14.39
CA ASP A 187 -4.08 -1.88 -13.63
C ASP A 187 -3.58 -2.47 -12.29
N PRO A 188 -4.51 -2.89 -11.41
CA PRO A 188 -4.15 -3.47 -10.10
C PRO A 188 -3.43 -4.81 -10.17
N ASP A 189 -3.64 -5.59 -11.23
CA ASP A 189 -3.02 -6.91 -11.37
C ASP A 189 -1.53 -6.73 -11.65
N ALA A 190 -1.19 -5.83 -12.58
CA ALA A 190 0.19 -5.44 -12.88
C ALA A 190 0.87 -4.80 -11.66
N TRP A 191 0.14 -3.96 -10.91
CA TRP A 191 0.62 -3.38 -9.66
C TRP A 191 0.94 -4.47 -8.61
N MET A 192 0.00 -5.39 -8.36
CA MET A 192 0.17 -6.44 -7.36
C MET A 192 1.29 -7.42 -7.75
N GLU A 193 1.36 -7.81 -9.02
CA GLU A 193 2.45 -8.63 -9.56
C GLU A 193 3.81 -7.98 -9.32
N ARG A 194 3.92 -6.67 -9.60
CA ARG A 194 5.14 -5.90 -9.31
C ARG A 194 5.45 -5.85 -7.83
N MET A 195 4.46 -5.57 -6.97
CA MET A 195 4.65 -5.50 -5.51
C MET A 195 5.16 -6.82 -4.95
N ILE A 196 4.61 -7.95 -5.39
CA ILE A 196 5.09 -9.28 -4.98
C ILE A 196 6.52 -9.51 -5.48
N ALA A 197 6.80 -9.18 -6.74
CA ALA A 197 8.12 -9.37 -7.34
C ALA A 197 9.21 -8.48 -6.70
N THR A 198 8.84 -7.36 -6.10
CA THR A 198 9.79 -6.38 -5.50
C THR A 198 9.71 -6.32 -3.98
N ASP A 199 8.96 -7.24 -3.37
CA ASP A 199 8.71 -7.28 -1.94
C ASP A 199 8.17 -5.94 -1.37
N GLY A 200 7.25 -5.34 -2.11
CA GLY A 200 6.56 -4.08 -1.78
C GLY A 200 7.34 -2.81 -2.13
N HIS A 201 8.50 -2.91 -2.78
CA HIS A 201 9.28 -1.71 -3.12
C HIS A 201 8.54 -0.82 -4.14
N PRO A 202 8.25 0.46 -3.82
CA PRO A 202 7.35 1.28 -4.61
C PRO A 202 7.91 1.73 -5.98
N LEU A 203 9.25 1.80 -6.14
CA LEU A 203 9.91 2.36 -7.34
C LEU A 203 10.54 1.35 -8.34
N ARG A 204 10.64 0.05 -8.03
CA ARG A 204 11.39 -0.92 -8.87
C ARG A 204 10.44 -1.86 -9.65
N LYS A 205 10.78 -2.21 -10.91
CA LYS A 205 10.25 -3.40 -11.64
C LYS A 205 11.45 -4.32 -11.87
N GLY A 206 11.38 -5.55 -11.35
CA GLY A 206 12.43 -6.57 -11.48
C GLY A 206 13.71 -6.27 -10.70
N ASN A 207 13.91 -6.97 -9.59
CA ASN A 207 15.22 -7.54 -9.22
C ASN A 207 15.10 -8.41 -7.96
N THR A 208 15.70 -9.60 -8.04
CA THR A 208 16.25 -10.35 -6.92
C THR A 208 17.14 -9.42 -6.09
N PHE A 209 16.74 -9.06 -4.87
CA PHE A 209 17.62 -8.35 -3.96
C PHE A 209 18.26 -9.34 -2.98
N GLU A 210 19.42 -9.86 -3.38
CA GLU A 210 20.57 -9.82 -2.49
C GLU A 210 20.76 -8.35 -2.07
N VAL A 211 20.75 -8.13 -0.75
CA VAL A 211 21.40 -7.00 -0.09
C VAL A 211 20.93 -5.58 -0.47
N CYS A 212 20.10 -5.02 0.40
CA CYS A 212 20.22 -3.62 0.84
C CYS A 212 20.21 -3.62 2.37
N TYR A 213 21.26 -4.23 2.93
CA TYR A 213 21.93 -3.90 4.19
C TYR A 213 23.33 -4.53 4.10
N THR A 214 24.18 -4.00 3.21
CA THR A 214 25.60 -3.97 3.51
C THR A 214 25.81 -2.69 4.32
N ASP A 215 26.17 -2.90 5.58
CA ASP A 215 27.19 -2.16 6.29
C ASP A 215 26.94 -0.66 6.51
N ARG A 216 26.26 -0.37 7.63
CA ARG A 216 26.82 0.59 8.60
C ARG A 216 27.20 -0.16 9.87
N TRP A 217 28.11 -1.11 9.71
CA TRP A 217 28.97 -1.63 10.75
C TRP A 217 30.32 -1.83 10.06
N ASP A 218 31.03 -0.72 9.90
CA ASP A 218 32.44 -0.55 10.28
C ASP A 218 33.03 0.70 9.63
N ALA A 219 34.03 1.25 10.34
CA ALA A 219 34.85 2.42 10.06
C ALA A 219 34.22 3.79 10.33
N GLU A 220 34.25 4.21 11.60
CA GLU A 220 35.17 5.30 11.96
C GLU A 220 35.96 4.88 13.21
N GLU A 221 37.26 5.10 13.12
CA GLU A 221 38.34 4.81 14.09
C GLU A 221 38.17 5.51 15.45
#